data_AF-A0A957UZD0-F1
#
_entry.id   AF-A0A957UZD0-F1
#
_cell.length_a   1.000
_cell.length_b   1.000
_cell.length_c   1.000
_cell.angle_alpha   90.00
_cell.angle_beta   90.00
_cell.angle_gamma   90.00
#
_symmetry.space_group_name_H-M   'P 1'
#
loop_
_entity.id
_entity.type
_entity.pdbx_description
1 polymer ?
#
loop_
_entity_poly.entity_id
_entity_poly.type
_entity_poly.pdbx_seq_one_letter_code
_entity_poly.pdbx_strand_id
1 'polypeptide(L)'
;GEGAACPYPDGLYFVSLQPAASAAQIVSAIIAALDWHPPERGNPTAELLAHLRDKRLLLILDNFEHLVAEAALVQELLHGAPNVKIVVTSREVLNLAEEWLFAVEGMALPAEDAAEGDGDAPPTSDAVTLFVQRAQRVRRHFALAEDQVDVVRICRLVEGMPLAIELAAAWLRSLACAEIAAELQRGLEILHSDQLGIPDRHRAMRVVFDHSWQLLDQDERELLKALSVFQGGFLREAAEAVAGATPTLLAALADKSMLRMTAEGRYSIHELQRQDAAERLAHSPERGVAIRNRHSSYYLHFITHPRQSYFGEESKRLVAAIDAEIGNILAAWYWAVDHDRIGDLYPAIDGLYRFAYLSTHHAEGARAFRYAIDALRHGPADDAHRIACASALESHAVLDIMLGHDRDVAEELLESIALVRDLPTARRELASAIGGLAWSKHIKLESAEAKALFLEAAELNQEIGDF
;
A
#
# COMPACT_ATOMS: atom_id res chain seq x y z
N GLY A 1 37.57 19.32 18.12
CA GLY A 1 36.13 19.62 18.04
C GLY A 1 35.41 18.35 18.39
N GLU A 2 34.50 18.42 19.36
CA GLU A 2 33.72 17.31 19.87
C GLU A 2 33.07 16.50 18.75
N GLY A 3 33.15 15.17 18.83
CA GLY A 3 32.44 14.29 17.91
C GLY A 3 30.94 14.55 18.04
N ALA A 4 30.31 14.98 16.96
CA ALA A 4 28.88 15.25 16.94
C ALA A 4 28.12 13.98 17.37
N ALA A 5 27.54 14.02 18.57
CA ALA A 5 26.63 12.98 19.03
C ALA A 5 25.48 12.86 18.01
N CYS A 6 25.10 11.64 17.65
CA CYS A 6 23.96 11.40 16.76
C CYS A 6 22.72 12.13 17.35
N PRO A 7 22.07 13.03 16.60
CA PRO A 7 20.93 13.80 17.13
C PRO A 7 19.73 12.92 17.50
N TYR A 8 19.66 11.72 16.92
CA TYR A 8 18.63 10.70 17.09
C TYR A 8 19.25 9.37 17.58
N PRO A 9 19.63 9.27 18.88
CA PRO A 9 20.23 8.07 19.43
C PRO A 9 19.31 6.84 19.38
N ASP A 10 17.99 7.04 19.34
CA ASP A 10 16.99 5.97 19.29
C ASP A 10 16.60 5.58 17.86
N GLY A 11 17.21 6.18 16.83
CA GLY A 11 17.11 5.73 15.44
C GLY A 11 16.37 6.66 14.48
N LEU A 12 16.33 6.20 13.23
CA LEU A 12 15.73 6.85 12.06
C LEU A 12 14.84 5.83 11.38
N TYR A 13 13.56 6.11 11.23
CA TYR A 13 12.59 5.14 10.75
C TYR A 13 11.79 5.69 9.58
N PHE A 14 11.77 4.95 8.48
CA PHE A 14 10.98 5.25 7.30
C PHE A 14 9.69 4.44 7.32
N VAL A 15 8.56 5.12 7.16
CA VAL A 15 7.22 4.55 7.24
C VAL A 15 6.50 4.87 5.93
N SER A 16 6.38 3.87 5.05
CA SER A 16 5.57 4.02 3.84
C SER A 16 4.10 3.94 4.21
N LEU A 17 3.35 5.03 3.99
CA LEU A 17 1.90 5.07 4.20
C LEU A 17 1.11 4.83 2.93
N GLN A 18 1.77 4.47 1.82
CA GLN A 18 1.09 4.13 0.56
C GLN A 18 -0.07 3.11 0.70
N PRO A 19 0.02 2.05 1.54
CA PRO A 19 -1.09 1.11 1.71
C PRO A 19 -2.12 1.53 2.79
N ALA A 20 -1.86 2.61 3.53
CA ALA A 20 -2.71 3.02 4.64
C ALA A 20 -3.95 3.79 4.16
N ALA A 21 -5.04 3.72 4.92
CA ALA A 21 -6.28 4.44 4.62
C ALA A 21 -6.95 5.02 5.89
N SER A 22 -6.30 4.92 7.06
CA SER A 22 -6.85 5.34 8.35
C SER A 22 -5.76 5.66 9.39
N ALA A 23 -6.07 6.45 10.42
CA ALA A 23 -5.16 6.74 11.53
C ALA A 23 -4.55 5.47 12.16
N ALA A 24 -5.37 4.45 12.38
CA ALA A 24 -4.88 3.21 12.97
C ALA A 24 -3.93 2.44 12.02
N GLN A 25 -4.03 2.60 10.68
CA GLN A 25 -3.06 2.01 9.74
C GLN A 25 -1.74 2.78 9.74
N ILE A 26 -1.78 4.10 9.99
CA ILE A 26 -0.56 4.88 10.25
C ILE A 26 0.15 4.35 11.49
N VAL A 27 -0.57 4.14 12.60
CA VAL A 27 0.00 3.56 13.83
C VAL A 27 0.61 2.19 13.58
N SER A 28 -0.09 1.29 12.88
CA SER A 28 0.44 -0.03 12.51
C SER A 28 1.70 0.06 11.67
N ALA A 29 1.73 0.94 10.66
CA ALA A 29 2.89 1.15 9.81
C ALA A 29 4.10 1.69 10.61
N ILE A 30 3.86 2.60 11.57
CA ILE A 30 4.93 3.11 12.46
C ILE A 30 5.46 1.98 13.35
N ILE A 31 4.58 1.20 13.98
CA ILE A 31 4.97 0.08 14.85
C ILE A 31 5.81 -0.94 14.08
N ALA A 32 5.37 -1.30 12.87
CA ALA A 32 6.09 -2.22 11.99
C ALA A 32 7.48 -1.66 11.62
N ALA A 33 7.57 -0.37 11.27
CA ALA A 33 8.85 0.26 10.94
C ALA A 33 9.80 0.33 12.15
N LEU A 34 9.27 0.52 13.36
CA LEU A 34 10.06 0.53 14.61
C LEU A 34 10.60 -0.86 14.99
N ASP A 35 10.10 -1.93 14.36
CA ASP A 35 10.30 -3.33 14.79
C ASP A 35 9.98 -3.50 16.29
N TRP A 36 8.98 -2.73 16.75
CA TRP A 36 8.59 -2.69 18.14
C TRP A 36 7.31 -3.51 18.35
N HIS A 37 7.32 -4.31 19.41
CA HIS A 37 6.19 -5.12 19.81
C HIS A 37 5.51 -4.41 21.00
N PRO A 38 4.39 -3.70 20.79
CA PRO A 38 3.63 -3.09 21.89
C PRO A 38 3.16 -4.16 22.88
N PRO A 39 2.91 -3.77 24.15
CA PRO A 39 2.23 -4.65 25.09
C PRO A 39 0.95 -5.21 24.47
N GLU A 40 0.73 -6.50 24.66
CA GLU A 40 -0.42 -7.24 24.14
C GLU A 40 -1.76 -6.70 24.64
N ARG A 41 -1.85 -5.69 25.52
CA ARG A 41 -3.12 -5.11 25.99
C ARG A 41 -3.01 -3.59 26.00
N GLY A 42 -3.87 -2.89 25.27
CA GLY A 42 -3.93 -1.43 25.32
C GLY A 42 -4.40 -0.78 24.01
N ASN A 43 -4.62 0.53 24.04
CA ASN A 43 -4.85 1.30 22.82
C ASN A 43 -3.50 1.42 22.07
N PRO A 44 -3.34 0.91 20.83
CA PRO A 44 -2.06 0.95 20.11
C PRO A 44 -1.49 2.35 19.96
N THR A 45 -2.35 3.37 19.81
CA THR A 45 -1.93 4.77 19.78
C THR A 45 -1.34 5.19 21.13
N ALA A 46 -2.02 4.86 22.24
CA ALA A 46 -1.56 5.20 23.58
C ALA A 46 -0.25 4.48 23.95
N GLU A 47 -0.12 3.21 23.57
CA GLU A 47 1.10 2.43 23.77
C GLU A 47 2.25 2.99 22.93
N LEU A 48 2.00 3.33 21.66
CA LEU A 48 2.99 3.98 20.80
C LEU A 48 3.45 5.31 21.42
N LEU A 49 2.54 6.13 21.92
CA LEU A 49 2.88 7.38 22.62
C LEU A 49 3.72 7.12 23.87
N ALA A 50 3.36 6.11 24.67
CA ALA A 50 4.12 5.74 25.86
C ALA A 50 5.53 5.26 25.50
N HIS A 51 5.67 4.44 24.45
CA HIS A 51 6.95 3.94 23.96
C HIS A 51 7.85 5.06 23.41
N LEU A 52 7.25 6.00 22.69
CA LEU A 52 7.96 7.12 22.08
C LEU A 52 8.29 8.25 23.07
N ARG A 53 7.61 8.32 24.22
CA ARG A 53 7.68 9.44 25.19
C ARG A 53 9.11 9.87 25.53
N ASP A 54 9.96 8.91 25.86
CA ASP A 54 11.33 9.15 26.32
C ASP A 54 12.38 8.97 25.20
N LYS A 55 11.95 8.65 23.97
CA LYS A 55 12.83 8.40 22.83
C LYS A 55 13.16 9.67 22.05
N ARG A 56 14.42 9.78 21.62
CA ARG A 56 14.89 10.74 20.61
C ARG A 56 15.15 10.01 19.29
N LEU A 57 14.11 9.95 18.46
CA LEU A 57 14.16 9.38 17.10
C LEU A 57 13.53 10.33 16.07
N LEU A 58 13.77 10.02 14.80
CA LEU A 58 13.11 10.66 13.67
C LEU A 58 12.22 9.65 12.92
N LEU A 59 10.94 9.98 12.80
CA LEU A 59 9.97 9.27 11.95
C LEU A 59 9.84 9.99 10.61
N ILE A 60 9.94 9.27 9.51
CA ILE A 60 9.67 9.75 8.15
C ILE A 60 8.38 9.08 7.68
N LEU A 61 7.28 9.82 7.67
CA LEU A 61 5.97 9.35 7.22
C LEU A 61 5.80 9.72 5.75
N ASP A 62 5.84 8.73 4.86
CA ASP A 62 5.85 8.94 3.41
C ASP A 62 4.46 8.75 2.78
N ASN A 63 4.09 9.61 1.83
CA ASN A 63 2.82 9.62 1.08
C ASN A 63 1.55 9.95 1.90
N PHE A 64 1.58 10.95 2.77
CA PHE A 64 0.44 11.28 3.65
C PHE A 64 -0.75 11.95 2.95
N GLU A 65 -0.67 12.30 1.66
CA GLU A 65 -1.70 13.09 0.95
C GLU A 65 -3.14 12.53 1.02
N HIS A 66 -3.31 11.22 1.10
CA HIS A 66 -4.62 10.57 1.17
C HIS A 66 -5.13 10.41 2.63
N LEU A 67 -4.32 10.80 3.60
CA LEU A 67 -4.55 10.65 5.04
C LEU A 67 -4.63 11.98 5.77
N VAL A 68 -4.75 13.10 5.05
CA VAL A 68 -4.81 14.46 5.64
C VAL A 68 -5.93 14.56 6.68
N ALA A 69 -7.05 13.87 6.49
CA ALA A 69 -8.14 13.79 7.47
C ALA A 69 -7.70 13.20 8.83
N GLU A 70 -6.61 12.42 8.85
CA GLU A 70 -6.04 11.72 10.01
C GLU A 70 -4.85 12.49 10.62
N ALA A 71 -4.56 13.71 10.17
CA ALA A 71 -3.42 14.51 10.62
C ALA A 71 -3.40 14.77 12.14
N ALA A 72 -4.57 14.73 12.81
CA ALA A 72 -4.68 14.85 14.26
C ALA A 72 -3.83 13.83 15.02
N LEU A 73 -3.59 12.64 14.46
CA LEU A 73 -2.70 11.63 15.05
C LEU A 73 -1.25 12.12 15.12
N VAL A 74 -0.77 12.83 14.09
CA VAL A 74 0.60 13.38 14.07
C VAL A 74 0.76 14.41 15.19
N GLN A 75 -0.26 15.24 15.41
CA GLN A 75 -0.30 16.17 16.52
C GLN A 75 -0.29 15.45 17.87
N GLU A 76 -1.04 14.36 18.02
CA GLU A 76 -1.05 13.56 19.24
C GLU A 76 0.35 12.96 19.54
N LEU A 77 1.03 12.44 18.50
CA LEU A 77 2.40 11.91 18.58
C LEU A 77 3.41 12.97 19.05
N LEU A 78 3.36 14.17 18.47
CA LEU A 78 4.27 15.26 18.85
C LEU A 78 4.06 15.72 20.29
N HIS A 79 2.82 15.75 20.77
CA HIS A 79 2.52 16.12 22.15
C HIS A 79 2.89 15.04 23.18
N GLY A 80 2.65 13.77 22.86
CA GLY A 80 2.94 12.66 23.77
C GLY A 80 4.41 12.24 23.79
N ALA A 81 5.16 12.56 22.73
CA ALA A 81 6.58 12.23 22.58
C ALA A 81 7.40 13.47 22.18
N PRO A 82 7.73 14.37 23.13
CA PRO A 82 8.31 15.69 22.84
C PRO A 82 9.71 15.64 22.20
N ASN A 83 10.37 14.49 22.31
CA ASN A 83 11.72 14.24 21.81
C ASN A 83 11.73 13.59 20.41
N VAL A 84 10.57 13.16 19.90
CA VAL A 84 10.41 12.63 18.55
C VAL A 84 10.33 13.79 17.56
N LYS A 85 11.03 13.63 16.43
CA LYS A 85 10.84 14.47 15.26
C LYS A 85 10.09 13.68 14.20
N ILE A 86 9.21 14.35 13.48
CA ILE A 86 8.41 13.76 12.40
C ILE A 86 8.66 14.58 11.14
N VAL A 87 9.06 13.92 10.07
CA VAL A 87 9.06 14.45 8.71
C VAL A 87 7.91 13.78 7.99
N VAL A 88 6.97 14.56 7.47
CA VAL A 88 5.85 14.06 6.68
C VAL A 88 6.09 14.47 5.23
N THR A 89 6.00 13.52 4.30
CA THR A 89 5.90 13.83 2.87
C THR A 89 4.42 13.80 2.47
N SER A 90 3.95 14.87 1.86
CA SER A 90 2.56 15.03 1.43
C SER A 90 2.49 16.08 0.32
N ARG A 91 1.50 15.93 -0.57
CA ARG A 91 1.15 16.97 -1.55
C ARG A 91 0.24 18.05 -0.98
N GLU A 92 -0.43 17.76 0.12
CA GLU A 92 -1.32 18.66 0.82
C GLU A 92 -0.73 19.02 2.18
N VAL A 93 -0.91 20.27 2.57
CA VAL A 93 -0.55 20.75 3.90
C VAL A 93 -1.49 20.08 4.91
N LEU A 94 -0.94 19.53 5.99
CA LEU A 94 -1.71 18.84 7.03
C LEU A 94 -2.51 19.83 7.92
N ASN A 95 -2.18 21.12 7.87
CA ASN A 95 -2.84 22.24 8.57
C ASN A 95 -2.75 22.15 10.10
N LEU A 96 -1.68 21.54 10.63
CA LEU A 96 -1.35 21.51 12.05
C LEU A 96 -0.57 22.77 12.47
N ALA A 97 -0.73 23.19 13.72
CA ALA A 97 -0.04 24.38 14.25
C ALA A 97 1.47 24.15 14.43
N GLU A 98 1.87 22.90 14.59
CA GLU A 98 3.24 22.45 14.82
C GLU A 98 4.06 22.32 13.53
N GLU A 99 3.46 22.61 12.36
CA GLU A 99 4.07 22.40 11.06
C GLU A 99 5.20 23.38 10.74
N TRP A 100 6.28 22.80 10.23
CA TRP A 100 7.35 23.52 9.57
C TRP A 100 7.35 23.08 8.11
N LEU A 101 6.77 23.92 7.25
CA LEU A 101 6.64 23.60 5.83
C LEU A 101 7.98 23.76 5.14
N PHE A 102 8.51 22.63 4.67
CA PHE A 102 9.60 22.60 3.72
C PHE A 102 9.03 22.29 2.35
N ALA A 103 8.83 23.33 1.53
CA ALA A 103 8.40 23.14 0.15
C ALA A 103 9.54 22.46 -0.62
N VAL A 104 9.36 21.19 -0.98
CA VAL A 104 10.29 20.50 -1.88
C VAL A 104 10.14 21.10 -3.27
N GLU A 105 11.15 21.84 -3.70
CA GLU A 105 11.20 22.41 -5.04
C GLU A 105 11.66 21.35 -6.06
N GLY A 106 11.37 21.61 -7.34
CA GLY A 106 11.98 20.84 -8.42
C GLY A 106 13.50 20.92 -8.37
N MET A 107 14.17 20.06 -9.14
CA MET A 107 15.62 20.13 -9.27
C MET A 107 16.07 21.52 -9.73
N ALA A 108 17.25 21.94 -9.25
CA ALA A 108 17.86 23.18 -9.68
C ALA A 108 17.85 23.27 -11.21
N LEU A 109 17.31 24.38 -11.71
CA LEU A 109 17.19 24.65 -13.14
C LEU A 109 18.44 25.35 -13.67
N PRO A 110 18.79 25.16 -14.95
CA PRO A 110 19.87 25.90 -15.60
C PRO A 110 19.51 27.40 -15.71
N ALA A 111 20.45 28.28 -15.31
CA ALA A 111 20.30 29.75 -15.38
C ALA A 111 19.90 30.22 -16.78
N GLU A 112 19.07 31.28 -16.87
CA GLU A 112 18.45 31.76 -18.13
C GLU A 112 19.44 31.88 -19.30
N ASP A 113 20.63 32.41 -19.01
CA ASP A 113 21.70 32.73 -19.98
C ASP A 113 22.65 31.55 -20.29
N ALA A 114 22.49 30.39 -19.63
CA ALA A 114 23.41 29.25 -19.76
C ALA A 114 23.31 28.52 -21.12
N ALA A 115 22.30 28.85 -21.94
CA ALA A 115 22.17 28.34 -23.31
C ALA A 115 22.96 29.15 -24.34
N GLU A 116 23.40 30.38 -24.01
CA GLU A 116 24.02 31.34 -24.95
C GLU A 116 25.51 31.60 -24.67
N GLY A 117 26.08 30.97 -23.64
CA GLY A 117 27.48 31.15 -23.25
C GLY A 117 28.45 30.33 -24.12
N ASP A 118 29.38 31.04 -24.77
CA ASP A 118 30.52 30.54 -25.58
C ASP A 118 31.60 29.79 -24.74
N GLY A 119 31.20 29.19 -23.62
CA GLY A 119 32.09 28.58 -22.62
C GLY A 119 32.00 27.05 -22.62
N ASP A 120 33.17 26.41 -22.65
CA ASP A 120 33.41 24.95 -22.65
C ASP A 120 32.91 24.20 -21.39
N ALA A 121 32.12 24.85 -20.53
CA ALA A 121 31.60 24.28 -19.29
C ALA A 121 30.11 23.95 -19.44
N PRO A 122 29.72 22.65 -19.43
CA PRO A 122 28.31 22.28 -19.56
C PRO A 122 27.48 22.88 -18.41
N PRO A 123 26.22 23.26 -18.64
CA PRO A 123 25.35 23.83 -17.62
C PRO A 123 25.11 22.79 -16.51
N THR A 124 25.81 22.94 -15.39
CA THR A 124 25.79 22.00 -14.25
C THR A 124 24.59 22.27 -13.35
N SER A 125 23.39 22.01 -13.87
CA SER A 125 22.19 21.94 -13.04
C SER A 125 21.80 20.49 -12.79
N ASP A 126 21.19 20.21 -11.63
CA ASP A 126 20.78 18.85 -11.24
C ASP A 126 19.76 18.28 -12.23
N ALA A 127 18.86 19.12 -12.74
CA ALA A 127 17.86 18.74 -13.74
C ALA A 127 18.52 18.24 -15.04
N VAL A 128 19.51 18.99 -15.56
CA VAL A 128 20.25 18.61 -16.78
C VAL A 128 21.06 17.34 -16.54
N THR A 129 21.67 17.22 -15.36
CA THR A 129 22.44 16.02 -14.99
C THR A 129 21.55 14.78 -14.94
N LEU A 130 20.36 14.89 -14.33
CA LEU A 130 19.39 13.79 -14.36
C LEU A 130 18.96 13.48 -15.80
N PHE A 131 18.65 14.48 -16.61
CA PHE A 131 18.24 14.27 -18.00
C PHE A 131 19.32 13.50 -18.77
N VAL A 132 20.59 13.93 -18.69
CA VAL A 132 21.71 13.25 -19.36
C VAL A 132 21.85 11.81 -18.87
N GLN A 133 21.77 11.55 -17.57
CA GLN A 133 21.84 10.19 -17.02
C GLN A 133 20.71 9.30 -17.55
N ARG A 134 19.50 9.83 -17.70
CA ARG A 134 18.35 9.08 -18.25
C ARG A 134 18.46 8.93 -19.76
N ALA A 135 18.88 9.97 -20.47
CA ALA A 135 19.11 9.96 -21.91
C ALA A 135 20.18 8.93 -22.30
N GLN A 136 21.27 8.80 -21.54
CA GLN A 136 22.32 7.81 -21.79
C GLN A 136 21.87 6.35 -21.59
N ARG A 137 20.85 6.12 -20.74
CA ARG A 137 20.23 4.79 -20.60
C ARG A 137 19.39 4.42 -21.83
N VAL A 138 18.83 5.42 -22.52
CA VAL A 138 18.02 5.24 -23.72
C VAL A 138 18.88 5.22 -24.99
N ARG A 139 19.79 6.18 -25.13
CA ARG A 139 20.76 6.34 -26.22
C ARG A 139 22.17 6.35 -25.63
N ARG A 140 22.87 5.21 -25.71
CA ARG A 140 24.23 5.01 -25.14
C ARG A 140 25.25 6.09 -25.52
N HIS A 141 25.12 6.69 -26.70
CA HIS A 141 26.03 7.72 -27.22
C HIS A 141 25.52 9.14 -27.06
N PHE A 142 24.48 9.36 -26.25
CA PHE A 142 23.95 10.70 -26.00
C PHE A 142 25.03 11.62 -25.42
N ALA A 143 25.26 12.75 -26.10
CA ALA A 143 26.22 13.76 -25.71
C ALA A 143 25.51 15.11 -25.55
N LEU A 144 25.62 15.71 -24.35
CA LEU A 144 24.94 16.97 -24.03
C LEU A 144 25.33 18.11 -24.98
N ALA A 145 26.57 18.15 -25.47
CA ALA A 145 27.07 19.25 -26.29
C ALA A 145 26.26 19.47 -27.58
N GLU A 146 25.70 18.41 -28.16
CA GLU A 146 24.92 18.49 -29.41
C GLU A 146 23.47 18.97 -29.18
N ASP A 147 22.92 18.68 -28.00
CA ASP A 147 21.51 18.90 -27.66
C ASP A 147 21.32 19.92 -26.50
N GLN A 148 22.37 20.64 -26.10
CA GLN A 148 22.42 21.42 -24.85
C GLN A 148 21.25 22.40 -24.72
N VAL A 149 20.96 23.16 -25.78
CA VAL A 149 19.90 24.17 -25.80
C VAL A 149 18.53 23.52 -25.56
N ASP A 150 18.27 22.41 -26.24
CA ASP A 150 16.98 21.71 -26.13
C ASP A 150 16.84 20.98 -24.79
N VAL A 151 17.91 20.39 -24.24
CA VAL A 151 17.90 19.78 -22.91
C VAL A 151 17.60 20.81 -21.82
N VAL A 152 18.24 21.98 -21.90
CA VAL A 152 17.97 23.10 -21.00
C VAL A 152 16.49 23.53 -21.10
N ARG A 153 15.98 23.64 -22.32
CA ARG A 153 14.58 23.99 -22.58
C ARG A 153 13.62 22.94 -22.02
N ILE A 154 13.86 21.65 -22.24
CA ILE A 154 13.05 20.55 -21.68
C ILE A 154 13.02 20.63 -20.16
N CYS A 155 14.18 20.76 -19.51
CA CYS A 155 14.28 20.83 -18.05
C CYS A 155 13.45 21.99 -17.46
N ARG A 156 13.42 23.13 -18.16
CA ARG A 156 12.59 24.28 -17.78
C ARG A 156 11.10 24.03 -18.00
N LEU A 157 10.71 23.46 -19.14
CA LEU A 157 9.31 23.15 -19.45
C LEU A 157 8.70 22.15 -18.46
N VAL A 158 9.51 21.25 -17.93
CA VAL A 158 9.10 20.31 -16.87
C VAL A 158 9.35 20.81 -15.46
N GLU A 159 9.72 22.09 -15.30
CA GLU A 159 9.98 22.76 -14.01
C GLU A 159 10.93 21.99 -13.07
N GLY A 160 11.91 21.28 -13.64
CA GLY A 160 12.89 20.52 -12.87
C GLY A 160 12.33 19.29 -12.16
N MET A 161 11.10 18.86 -12.48
CA MET A 161 10.48 17.72 -11.79
C MET A 161 11.16 16.40 -12.15
N PRO A 162 11.73 15.66 -11.17
CA PRO A 162 12.50 14.44 -11.43
C PRO A 162 11.78 13.41 -12.31
N LEU A 163 10.50 13.14 -12.01
CA LEU A 163 9.70 12.15 -12.72
C LEU A 163 9.39 12.61 -14.16
N ALA A 164 9.05 13.89 -14.34
CA ALA A 164 8.81 14.45 -15.66
C ALA A 164 10.07 14.42 -16.53
N ILE A 165 11.23 14.71 -15.95
CA ILE A 165 12.54 14.60 -16.62
C ILE A 165 12.79 13.15 -17.05
N GLU A 166 12.54 12.18 -16.17
CA GLU A 166 12.70 10.76 -16.50
C GLU A 166 11.82 10.32 -17.67
N LEU A 167 10.55 10.72 -17.65
CA LEU A 167 9.59 10.40 -18.70
C LEU A 167 9.90 11.13 -20.02
N ALA A 168 10.25 12.42 -19.98
CA ALA A 168 10.65 13.16 -21.17
C ALA A 168 11.93 12.60 -21.80
N ALA A 169 12.93 12.23 -20.99
CA ALA A 169 14.14 11.58 -21.49
C ALA A 169 13.83 10.21 -22.15
N ALA A 170 12.80 9.51 -21.67
CA ALA A 170 12.30 8.28 -22.29
C ALA A 170 11.74 8.48 -23.71
N TRP A 171 11.34 9.71 -24.10
CA TRP A 171 10.86 10.02 -25.45
C TRP A 171 11.99 10.09 -26.48
N LEU A 172 13.25 10.12 -26.05
CA LEU A 172 14.41 10.03 -26.93
C LEU A 172 14.48 8.73 -27.72
N ARG A 173 13.63 7.73 -27.47
CA ARG A 173 13.53 6.58 -28.38
C ARG A 173 12.99 6.96 -29.76
N SER A 174 12.07 7.92 -29.82
CA SER A 174 11.31 8.25 -31.01
C SER A 174 11.46 9.70 -31.47
N LEU A 175 11.92 10.59 -30.59
CA LEU A 175 12.02 12.02 -30.83
C LEU A 175 13.45 12.54 -30.59
N ALA A 176 13.86 13.58 -31.30
CA ALA A 176 15.02 14.38 -30.97
C ALA A 176 14.72 15.37 -29.82
N CYS A 177 15.74 15.90 -29.14
CA CYS A 177 15.54 16.84 -28.03
C CYS A 177 14.70 18.07 -28.44
N ALA A 178 14.96 18.63 -29.63
CA ALA A 178 14.18 19.74 -30.17
C ALA A 178 12.67 19.41 -30.32
N GLU A 179 12.36 18.20 -30.77
CA GLU A 179 10.97 17.74 -30.94
C GLU A 179 10.27 17.52 -29.59
N ILE A 180 10.99 16.96 -28.61
CA ILE A 180 10.50 16.80 -27.23
C ILE A 180 10.16 18.17 -26.62
N ALA A 181 11.05 19.16 -26.77
CA ALA A 181 10.81 20.51 -26.27
C ALA A 181 9.58 21.16 -26.94
N ALA A 182 9.39 20.96 -28.24
CA ALA A 182 8.22 21.47 -28.96
C ALA A 182 6.91 20.82 -28.50
N GLU A 183 6.90 19.50 -28.28
CA GLU A 183 5.72 18.78 -27.80
C GLU A 183 5.31 19.20 -26.39
N LEU A 184 6.28 19.37 -25.49
CA LEU A 184 6.04 19.87 -24.13
C LEU A 184 5.45 21.28 -24.15
N GLN A 185 6.04 22.17 -24.95
CA GLN A 185 5.57 23.55 -25.12
C GLN A 185 4.10 23.57 -25.59
N ARG A 186 3.78 22.80 -26.64
CA ARG A 186 2.44 22.72 -27.21
C ARG A 186 1.42 22.19 -26.20
N GLY A 187 1.77 21.16 -25.44
CA GLY A 187 0.89 20.61 -24.41
C GLY A 187 0.58 21.61 -23.29
N LEU A 188 1.58 22.36 -22.85
CA LEU A 188 1.39 23.41 -21.85
C LEU A 188 0.48 24.52 -22.37
N GLU A 189 0.69 25.00 -23.59
CA GLU A 189 -0.15 26.03 -24.23
C GLU A 189 -1.64 25.63 -24.29
N ILE A 190 -1.93 24.37 -24.59
CA ILE A 190 -3.31 23.83 -24.59
C ILE A 190 -3.90 23.90 -23.17
N LEU A 191 -3.19 23.41 -22.16
CA LEU A 191 -3.66 23.44 -20.76
C LEU A 191 -3.80 24.87 -20.20
N HIS A 192 -2.99 25.82 -20.68
CA HIS A 192 -3.15 27.24 -20.36
C HIS A 192 -4.47 27.82 -20.87
N SER A 193 -5.00 27.31 -21.99
CA SER A 193 -6.25 27.78 -22.58
C SER A 193 -7.51 27.16 -21.98
N ASP A 194 -7.42 25.94 -21.44
CA ASP A 194 -8.58 25.16 -20.99
C ASP A 194 -8.87 25.19 -19.47
N GLN A 195 -7.88 25.47 -18.60
CA GLN A 195 -8.06 25.34 -17.14
C GLN A 195 -7.36 26.44 -16.32
N LEU A 196 -8.13 27.45 -15.89
CA LEU A 196 -7.73 28.41 -14.85
C LEU A 196 -7.81 27.72 -13.48
N GLY A 197 -6.67 27.43 -12.85
CA GLY A 197 -6.62 27.01 -11.43
C GLY A 197 -5.70 25.84 -11.06
N ILE A 198 -5.05 25.18 -12.03
CA ILE A 198 -4.04 24.14 -11.73
C ILE A 198 -2.66 24.78 -11.59
N PRO A 199 -1.92 24.54 -10.49
CA PRO A 199 -0.55 25.02 -10.35
C PRO A 199 0.37 24.51 -11.47
N ASP A 200 1.28 25.36 -11.93
CA ASP A 200 2.15 25.16 -13.11
C ASP A 200 2.80 23.76 -13.13
N ARG A 201 3.37 23.34 -12.00
CA ARG A 201 4.00 22.02 -11.80
C ARG A 201 3.09 20.84 -12.12
N HIS A 202 1.82 20.88 -11.73
CA HIS A 202 0.88 19.80 -12.03
C HIS A 202 0.52 19.74 -13.52
N ARG A 203 0.60 20.88 -14.23
CA ARG A 203 0.35 20.94 -15.68
C ARG A 203 1.48 20.29 -16.47
N ALA A 204 2.73 20.59 -16.15
CA ALA A 204 3.88 19.95 -16.78
C ALA A 204 3.86 18.41 -16.59
N MET A 205 3.54 17.92 -15.40
CA MET A 205 3.35 16.48 -15.17
C MET A 205 2.23 15.90 -16.03
N ARG A 206 1.09 16.60 -16.12
CA ARG A 206 -0.06 16.16 -16.93
C ARG A 206 0.30 16.06 -18.41
N VAL A 207 1.00 17.06 -18.97
CA VAL A 207 1.49 17.02 -20.36
C VAL A 207 2.38 15.80 -20.58
N VAL A 208 3.32 15.57 -19.67
CA VAL A 208 4.26 14.46 -19.80
C VAL A 208 3.53 13.11 -19.68
N PHE A 209 2.56 12.97 -18.79
CA PHE A 209 1.73 11.78 -18.72
C PHE A 209 0.88 11.58 -19.96
N ASP A 210 0.20 12.62 -20.45
CA ASP A 210 -0.67 12.55 -21.62
C ASP A 210 0.11 12.18 -22.89
N HIS A 211 1.29 12.76 -23.09
CA HIS A 211 2.12 12.40 -24.23
C HIS A 211 2.74 11.00 -24.06
N SER A 212 3.22 10.65 -22.85
CA SER A 212 3.74 9.30 -22.63
C SER A 212 2.66 8.23 -22.80
N TRP A 213 1.41 8.54 -22.45
CA TRP A 213 0.23 7.75 -22.73
C TRP A 213 -0.06 7.63 -24.23
N GLN A 214 0.12 8.70 -25.00
CA GLN A 214 -0.03 8.68 -26.46
C GLN A 214 1.02 7.80 -27.15
N LEU A 215 2.23 7.68 -26.59
CA LEU A 215 3.29 6.79 -27.06
C LEU A 215 3.03 5.30 -26.75
N LEU A 216 2.06 5.01 -25.89
CA LEU A 216 1.62 3.64 -25.67
C LEU A 216 0.71 3.18 -26.81
N ASP A 217 0.90 1.96 -27.28
CA ASP A 217 -0.06 1.30 -28.14
C ASP A 217 -1.31 0.89 -27.36
N GLN A 218 -2.32 0.38 -28.07
CA GLN A 218 -3.60 0.06 -27.44
C GLN A 218 -3.46 -1.05 -26.38
N ASP A 219 -2.63 -2.06 -26.60
CA ASP A 219 -2.48 -3.17 -25.66
C ASP A 219 -1.71 -2.74 -24.41
N GLU A 220 -0.67 -1.92 -24.56
CA GLU A 220 0.09 -1.31 -23.48
C GLU A 220 -0.77 -0.38 -22.62
N ARG A 221 -1.62 0.47 -23.23
CA ARG A 221 -2.56 1.35 -22.49
C ARG A 221 -3.53 0.54 -21.65
N GLU A 222 -4.10 -0.50 -22.25
CA GLU A 222 -5.05 -1.35 -21.57
C GLU A 222 -4.41 -2.18 -20.45
N LEU A 223 -3.15 -2.60 -20.63
CA LEU A 223 -2.36 -3.22 -19.57
C LEU A 223 -2.08 -2.23 -18.44
N LEU A 224 -1.62 -1.00 -18.73
CA LEU A 224 -1.29 -0.02 -17.70
C LEU A 224 -2.52 0.36 -16.85
N LYS A 225 -3.70 0.53 -17.47
CA LYS A 225 -4.97 0.68 -16.74
C LYS A 225 -5.21 -0.51 -15.81
N ALA A 226 -5.03 -1.72 -16.30
CA ALA A 226 -5.27 -2.92 -15.51
C ALA A 226 -4.30 -3.08 -14.35
N LEU A 227 -3.03 -2.68 -14.53
CA LEU A 227 -2.02 -2.71 -13.46
C LEU A 227 -2.26 -1.63 -12.38
N SER A 228 -3.11 -0.64 -12.63
CA SER A 228 -3.41 0.42 -11.65
C SER A 228 -4.12 -0.07 -10.36
N VAL A 229 -4.69 -1.28 -10.39
CA VAL A 229 -5.40 -1.87 -9.24
C VAL A 229 -4.45 -2.42 -8.16
N PHE A 230 -3.18 -2.65 -8.50
CA PHE A 230 -2.19 -3.10 -7.53
C PHE A 230 -1.80 -1.97 -6.58
N GLN A 231 -1.69 -2.28 -5.29
CA GLN A 231 -1.23 -1.36 -4.25
C GLN A 231 0.25 -1.65 -3.96
N GLY A 232 1.11 -0.69 -4.28
CA GLY A 232 2.57 -0.87 -4.22
C GLY A 232 3.11 -1.66 -5.41
N GLY A 233 3.96 -2.65 -5.13
CA GLY A 233 4.55 -3.50 -6.17
C GLY A 233 3.77 -4.80 -6.41
N PHE A 234 4.19 -5.57 -7.41
CA PHE A 234 3.62 -6.88 -7.74
C PHE A 234 4.63 -7.77 -8.47
N LEU A 235 4.39 -9.08 -8.41
CA LEU A 235 5.15 -10.06 -9.19
C LEU A 235 4.56 -10.24 -10.58
N ARG A 236 5.37 -10.77 -11.51
CA ARG A 236 4.94 -11.04 -12.88
C ARG A 236 3.72 -11.96 -12.92
N GLU A 237 3.72 -13.01 -12.12
CA GLU A 237 2.67 -14.02 -12.04
C GLU A 237 1.32 -13.38 -11.64
N ALA A 238 1.35 -12.38 -10.76
CA ALA A 238 0.16 -11.62 -10.37
C ALA A 238 -0.33 -10.72 -11.52
N ALA A 239 0.59 -10.02 -12.21
CA ALA A 239 0.25 -9.21 -13.38
C ALA A 239 -0.37 -10.05 -14.51
N GLU A 240 0.14 -11.26 -14.75
CA GLU A 240 -0.39 -12.21 -15.73
C GLU A 240 -1.83 -12.63 -15.37
N ALA A 241 -2.06 -13.05 -14.13
CA ALA A 241 -3.37 -13.52 -13.67
C ALA A 241 -4.44 -12.41 -13.63
N VAL A 242 -4.06 -11.21 -13.19
CA VAL A 242 -5.01 -10.10 -12.96
C VAL A 242 -5.25 -9.29 -14.23
N ALA A 243 -4.17 -8.95 -14.94
CA ALA A 243 -4.21 -8.02 -16.05
C ALA A 243 -4.03 -8.69 -17.43
N GLY A 244 -3.77 -10.00 -17.49
CA GLY A 244 -3.44 -10.67 -18.74
C GLY A 244 -2.10 -10.20 -19.31
N ALA A 245 -1.20 -9.77 -18.44
CA ALA A 245 0.11 -9.27 -18.85
C ALA A 245 0.89 -10.36 -19.60
N THR A 246 1.78 -9.94 -20.49
CA THR A 246 2.79 -10.81 -21.10
C THR A 246 4.17 -10.27 -20.77
N PRO A 247 5.23 -11.11 -20.74
CA PRO A 247 6.58 -10.62 -20.52
C PRO A 247 7.00 -9.52 -21.51
N THR A 248 6.51 -9.59 -22.76
CA THR A 248 6.79 -8.58 -23.78
C THR A 248 6.10 -7.25 -23.48
N LEU A 249 4.84 -7.25 -23.03
CA LEU A 249 4.13 -6.01 -22.68
C LEU A 249 4.70 -5.37 -21.40
N LEU A 250 5.06 -6.18 -20.40
CA LEU A 250 5.71 -5.69 -19.18
C LEU A 250 7.07 -5.06 -19.50
N ALA A 251 7.86 -5.70 -20.36
CA ALA A 251 9.13 -5.15 -20.84
C ALA A 251 8.92 -3.84 -21.62
N ALA A 252 7.91 -3.78 -22.50
CA ALA A 252 7.61 -2.57 -23.26
C ALA A 252 7.21 -1.38 -22.37
N LEU A 253 6.37 -1.63 -21.35
CA LEU A 253 6.02 -0.62 -20.35
C LEU A 253 7.24 -0.20 -19.50
N ALA A 254 8.09 -1.15 -19.10
CA ALA A 254 9.31 -0.84 -18.35
C ALA A 254 10.31 -0.02 -19.19
N ASP A 255 10.48 -0.38 -20.47
CA ASP A 255 11.29 0.38 -21.41
C ASP A 255 10.76 1.81 -21.50
N LYS A 256 9.44 2.00 -21.62
CA LYS A 256 8.77 3.31 -21.64
C LYS A 256 8.70 4.02 -20.29
N SER A 257 9.37 3.49 -19.26
CA SER A 257 9.42 4.08 -17.90
C SER A 257 8.04 4.22 -17.23
N MET A 258 7.07 3.40 -17.67
CA MET A 258 5.77 3.24 -17.02
C MET A 258 5.82 2.24 -15.86
N LEU A 259 6.79 1.32 -15.89
CA LEU A 259 7.06 0.36 -14.84
C LEU A 259 8.53 0.42 -14.42
N ARG A 260 8.79 0.10 -13.16
CA ARG A 260 10.14 -0.16 -12.64
C ARG A 260 10.21 -1.60 -12.15
N MET A 261 11.25 -2.33 -12.56
CA MET A 261 11.52 -3.68 -12.07
C MET A 261 12.71 -3.62 -11.11
N THR A 262 12.57 -4.17 -9.91
CA THR A 262 13.66 -4.30 -8.93
C THR A 262 14.57 -5.48 -9.27
N ALA A 263 15.73 -5.57 -8.62
CA ALA A 263 16.67 -6.68 -8.83
C ALA A 263 16.09 -8.04 -8.41
N GLU A 264 15.13 -8.02 -7.49
CA GLU A 264 14.38 -9.17 -6.98
C GLU A 264 13.22 -9.59 -7.92
N GLY A 265 13.08 -8.92 -9.06
CA GLY A 265 12.06 -9.25 -10.08
C GLY A 265 10.67 -8.71 -9.79
N ARG A 266 10.51 -7.80 -8.82
CA ARG A 266 9.24 -7.15 -8.49
C ARG A 266 9.02 -5.92 -9.37
N TYR A 267 7.82 -5.78 -9.93
CA TYR A 267 7.40 -4.61 -10.66
C TYR A 267 6.77 -3.59 -9.72
N SER A 268 6.91 -2.31 -10.04
CA SER A 268 6.26 -1.21 -9.35
C SER A 268 5.86 -0.13 -10.35
N ILE A 269 4.76 0.55 -10.05
CA ILE A 269 4.29 1.72 -10.79
C ILE A 269 4.54 2.93 -9.90
N HIS A 270 5.02 4.03 -10.49
CA HIS A 270 5.07 5.27 -9.73
C HIS A 270 3.64 5.67 -9.33
N GLU A 271 3.41 6.07 -8.08
CA GLU A 271 2.06 6.32 -7.55
C GLU A 271 1.26 7.33 -8.40
N LEU A 272 1.89 8.42 -8.83
CA LEU A 272 1.26 9.37 -9.78
C LEU A 272 0.80 8.74 -11.10
N GLN A 273 1.59 7.85 -11.69
CA GLN A 273 1.23 7.15 -12.92
C GLN A 273 0.10 6.14 -12.66
N ARG A 274 0.14 5.47 -11.50
CA ARG A 274 -0.91 4.54 -11.05
C ARG A 274 -2.25 5.27 -10.89
N GLN A 275 -2.25 6.45 -10.26
CA GLN A 275 -3.43 7.29 -10.09
C GLN A 275 -4.02 7.74 -11.44
N ASP A 276 -3.19 8.27 -12.35
CA ASP A 276 -3.64 8.65 -13.70
C ASP A 276 -4.22 7.44 -14.47
N ALA A 277 -3.55 6.28 -14.40
CA ALA A 277 -4.05 5.05 -15.02
C ALA A 277 -5.36 4.55 -14.39
N ALA A 278 -5.54 4.71 -13.07
CA ALA A 278 -6.77 4.35 -12.37
C ALA A 278 -7.94 5.29 -12.73
N GLU A 279 -7.69 6.59 -12.86
CA GLU A 279 -8.67 7.56 -13.39
C GLU A 279 -9.11 7.18 -14.81
N ARG A 280 -8.16 6.82 -15.67
CA ARG A 280 -8.46 6.33 -17.03
C ARG A 280 -9.23 5.02 -17.03
N LEU A 281 -8.95 4.11 -16.09
CA LEU A 281 -9.71 2.87 -15.93
C LEU A 281 -11.16 3.15 -15.48
N ALA A 282 -11.39 4.18 -14.67
CA ALA A 282 -12.73 4.57 -14.21
C ALA A 282 -13.66 4.98 -15.35
N HIS A 283 -13.13 5.40 -16.50
CA HIS A 283 -13.91 5.66 -17.73
C HIS A 283 -14.43 4.39 -18.41
N SER A 284 -14.08 3.19 -17.90
CA SER A 284 -14.60 1.90 -18.35
C SER A 284 -15.04 1.05 -17.14
N PRO A 285 -16.17 1.39 -16.50
CA PRO A 285 -16.56 0.82 -15.21
C PRO A 285 -16.65 -0.71 -15.20
N GLU A 286 -17.27 -1.30 -16.24
CA GLU A 286 -17.42 -2.76 -16.36
C GLU A 286 -16.06 -3.48 -16.39
N ARG A 287 -15.12 -2.93 -17.17
CA ARG A 287 -13.76 -3.46 -17.26
C ARG A 287 -13.02 -3.29 -15.92
N GLY A 288 -13.18 -2.13 -15.27
CA GLY A 288 -12.60 -1.85 -13.96
C GLY A 288 -13.07 -2.85 -12.89
N VAL A 289 -14.36 -3.14 -12.84
CA VAL A 289 -14.95 -4.17 -11.94
C VAL A 289 -14.38 -5.55 -12.26
N ALA A 290 -14.32 -5.93 -13.54
CA ALA A 290 -13.80 -7.25 -13.93
C ALA A 290 -12.32 -7.45 -13.52
N ILE A 291 -11.49 -6.40 -13.66
CA ILE A 291 -10.07 -6.45 -13.27
C ILE A 291 -9.94 -6.53 -11.74
N ARG A 292 -10.68 -5.70 -11.00
CA ARG A 292 -10.66 -5.74 -9.52
C ARG A 292 -11.18 -7.07 -8.96
N ASN A 293 -12.16 -7.69 -9.62
CA ASN A 293 -12.60 -9.04 -9.28
C ASN A 293 -11.47 -10.07 -9.46
N ARG A 294 -10.70 -10.00 -10.55
CA ARG A 294 -9.55 -10.89 -10.75
C ARG A 294 -8.43 -10.63 -9.75
N HIS A 295 -8.14 -9.36 -9.44
CA HIS A 295 -7.19 -8.97 -8.40
C HIS A 295 -7.60 -9.52 -7.04
N SER A 296 -8.87 -9.33 -6.67
CA SER A 296 -9.44 -9.82 -5.43
C SER A 296 -9.34 -11.35 -5.33
N SER A 297 -9.84 -12.09 -6.32
CA SER A 297 -9.73 -13.55 -6.34
C SER A 297 -8.28 -14.04 -6.30
N TYR A 298 -7.35 -13.37 -7.01
CA TYR A 298 -5.94 -13.75 -7.01
C TYR A 298 -5.31 -13.64 -5.62
N TYR A 299 -5.45 -12.48 -4.96
CA TYR A 299 -4.79 -12.24 -3.67
C TYR A 299 -5.49 -12.91 -2.49
N LEU A 300 -6.81 -13.10 -2.55
CA LEU A 300 -7.52 -13.93 -1.58
C LEU A 300 -7.15 -15.40 -1.72
N HIS A 301 -6.99 -15.90 -2.96
CA HIS A 301 -6.44 -17.24 -3.18
C HIS A 301 -4.96 -17.35 -2.76
N PHE A 302 -4.16 -16.30 -2.97
CA PHE A 302 -2.76 -16.27 -2.57
C PHE A 302 -2.59 -16.50 -1.07
N ILE A 303 -3.50 -16.01 -0.22
CA ILE A 303 -3.44 -16.28 1.23
C ILE A 303 -4.13 -17.58 1.64
N THR A 304 -4.88 -18.24 0.75
CA THR A 304 -5.47 -19.55 1.01
C THR A 304 -4.40 -20.65 0.95
N HIS A 305 -3.88 -21.05 2.10
CA HIS A 305 -2.94 -22.16 2.21
C HIS A 305 -3.54 -23.31 3.01
N PRO A 306 -3.22 -24.57 2.68
CA PRO A 306 -3.54 -25.70 3.55
C PRO A 306 -3.03 -25.45 4.98
N ARG A 307 -3.73 -25.98 5.98
CA ARG A 307 -3.34 -25.92 7.39
C ARG A 307 -2.03 -26.68 7.62
N GLN A 308 -0.91 -26.04 7.31
CA GLN A 308 0.42 -26.51 7.69
C GLN A 308 0.76 -26.07 9.12
N SER A 309 1.73 -26.75 9.72
CA SER A 309 2.23 -26.46 11.06
C SER A 309 2.55 -24.98 11.27
N TYR A 310 2.14 -24.44 12.42
CA TYR A 310 2.40 -23.06 12.88
C TYR A 310 3.88 -22.74 13.10
N PHE A 311 4.77 -23.73 12.99
CA PHE A 311 6.15 -23.61 13.42
C PHE A 311 7.11 -24.11 12.34
N GLY A 312 8.18 -23.35 12.13
CA GLY A 312 9.30 -23.72 11.28
C GLY A 312 9.70 -22.63 10.29
N GLU A 313 10.76 -22.90 9.53
CA GLU A 313 11.30 -21.98 8.51
C GLU A 313 10.33 -21.75 7.33
N GLU A 314 9.47 -22.72 7.03
CA GLU A 314 8.43 -22.59 6.01
C GLU A 314 7.37 -21.54 6.40
N SER A 315 6.92 -21.55 7.66
CA SER A 315 5.97 -20.56 8.18
C SER A 315 6.54 -19.13 8.13
N LYS A 316 7.81 -18.93 8.51
CA LYS A 316 8.45 -17.61 8.42
C LYS A 316 8.55 -17.10 6.99
N ARG A 317 8.91 -17.97 6.03
CA ARG A 317 8.95 -17.59 4.61
C ARG A 317 7.58 -17.23 4.07
N LEU A 318 6.54 -17.97 4.48
CA LEU A 318 5.18 -17.68 4.10
C LEU A 318 4.72 -16.33 4.65
N VAL A 319 4.96 -16.05 5.94
CA VAL A 319 4.64 -14.75 6.54
C VAL A 319 5.34 -13.62 5.80
N ALA A 320 6.64 -13.74 5.52
CA ALA A 320 7.38 -12.73 4.77
C ALA A 320 6.86 -12.53 3.33
N ALA A 321 6.40 -13.60 2.68
CA ALA A 321 5.80 -13.52 1.34
C ALA A 321 4.43 -12.81 1.36
N ILE A 322 3.61 -13.08 2.38
CA ILE A 322 2.32 -12.40 2.58
C ILE A 322 2.53 -10.94 2.96
N ASP A 323 3.50 -10.65 3.81
CA ASP A 323 3.87 -9.30 4.25
C ASP A 323 4.23 -8.41 3.06
N ALA A 324 5.03 -8.92 2.13
CA ALA A 324 5.39 -8.22 0.89
C ALA A 324 4.17 -7.91 -0.02
N GLU A 325 3.04 -8.59 0.17
CA GLU A 325 1.80 -8.42 -0.60
C GLU A 325 0.65 -7.82 0.21
N ILE A 326 0.87 -7.41 1.47
CA ILE A 326 -0.23 -7.07 2.40
C ILE A 326 -1.13 -5.95 1.87
N GLY A 327 -0.56 -4.93 1.22
CA GLY A 327 -1.34 -3.86 0.60
C GLY A 327 -2.28 -4.36 -0.50
N ASN A 328 -1.85 -5.33 -1.30
CA ASN A 328 -2.68 -5.96 -2.32
C ASN A 328 -3.75 -6.87 -1.70
N ILE A 329 -3.41 -7.61 -0.65
CA ILE A 329 -4.32 -8.52 0.04
C ILE A 329 -5.45 -7.76 0.73
N LEU A 330 -5.14 -6.64 1.39
CA LEU A 330 -6.16 -5.82 2.04
C LEU A 330 -7.05 -5.12 1.02
N ALA A 331 -6.48 -4.62 -0.09
CA ALA A 331 -7.29 -4.09 -1.18
C ALA A 331 -8.23 -5.15 -1.76
N ALA A 332 -7.75 -6.38 -1.93
CA ALA A 332 -8.54 -7.52 -2.36
C ALA A 332 -9.64 -7.91 -1.37
N TRP A 333 -9.33 -7.86 -0.07
CA TRP A 333 -10.25 -8.13 1.04
C TRP A 333 -11.38 -7.13 1.08
N TYR A 334 -11.08 -5.83 1.15
CA TYR A 334 -12.10 -4.78 1.17
C TYR A 334 -12.97 -4.82 -0.09
N TRP A 335 -12.37 -5.04 -1.27
CA TRP A 335 -13.13 -5.20 -2.50
C TRP A 335 -14.11 -6.38 -2.43
N ALA A 336 -13.67 -7.53 -1.89
CA ALA A 336 -14.52 -8.71 -1.75
C ALA A 336 -15.68 -8.47 -0.78
N VAL A 337 -15.43 -7.77 0.32
CA VAL A 337 -16.45 -7.39 1.30
C VAL A 337 -17.48 -6.45 0.66
N ASP A 338 -17.03 -5.39 -0.01
CA ASP A 338 -17.90 -4.36 -0.62
C ASP A 338 -18.78 -4.91 -1.75
N HIS A 339 -18.35 -5.99 -2.40
CA HIS A 339 -19.02 -6.59 -3.56
C HIS A 339 -19.63 -7.96 -3.26
N ASP A 340 -19.78 -8.31 -1.98
CA ASP A 340 -20.43 -9.54 -1.52
C ASP A 340 -19.83 -10.83 -2.13
N ARG A 341 -18.50 -10.86 -2.27
CA ARG A 341 -17.76 -11.97 -2.90
C ARG A 341 -17.46 -13.08 -1.91
N ILE A 342 -18.48 -13.63 -1.27
CA ILE A 342 -18.35 -14.65 -0.20
C ILE A 342 -17.53 -15.87 -0.65
N GLY A 343 -17.67 -16.29 -1.90
CA GLY A 343 -16.92 -17.42 -2.46
C GLY A 343 -15.40 -17.24 -2.47
N ASP A 344 -14.92 -16.00 -2.55
CA ASP A 344 -13.49 -15.68 -2.43
C ASP A 344 -13.10 -15.30 -0.99
N LEU A 345 -14.00 -14.60 -0.29
CA LEU A 345 -13.76 -14.07 1.06
C LEU A 345 -13.63 -15.19 2.11
N TYR A 346 -14.58 -16.13 2.14
CA TYR A 346 -14.63 -17.16 3.18
C TYR A 346 -13.38 -18.06 3.21
N PRO A 347 -12.88 -18.60 2.07
CA PRO A 347 -11.65 -19.38 2.06
C PRO A 347 -10.42 -18.60 2.56
N ALA A 348 -10.43 -17.27 2.41
CA ALA A 348 -9.31 -16.40 2.78
C ALA A 348 -9.27 -16.03 4.27
N ILE A 349 -10.35 -16.25 5.02
CA ILE A 349 -10.44 -15.94 6.46
C ILE A 349 -9.31 -16.61 7.24
N ASP A 350 -9.12 -17.92 7.09
CA ASP A 350 -8.09 -18.69 7.81
C ASP A 350 -6.68 -18.18 7.47
N GLY A 351 -6.43 -17.86 6.19
CA GLY A 351 -5.16 -17.32 5.72
C GLY A 351 -4.83 -15.95 6.33
N LEU A 352 -5.78 -15.01 6.28
CA LEU A 352 -5.60 -13.67 6.84
C LEU A 352 -5.45 -13.74 8.37
N TYR A 353 -6.26 -14.56 9.04
CA TYR A 353 -6.18 -14.79 10.48
C TYR A 353 -4.80 -15.30 10.87
N ARG A 354 -4.30 -16.35 10.20
CA ARG A 354 -3.00 -16.94 10.51
C ARG A 354 -1.84 -15.98 10.27
N PHE A 355 -1.89 -15.22 9.16
CA PHE A 355 -0.90 -14.18 8.92
C PHE A 355 -0.93 -13.12 10.02
N ALA A 356 -2.12 -12.60 10.33
CA ALA A 356 -2.28 -11.58 11.37
C ALA A 356 -1.87 -12.10 12.75
N TYR A 357 -2.07 -13.38 13.04
CA TYR A 357 -1.69 -14.03 14.30
C TYR A 357 -0.17 -14.32 14.40
N LEU A 358 0.51 -14.59 13.28
CA LEU A 358 1.94 -14.94 13.26
C LEU A 358 2.86 -13.77 12.96
N SER A 359 2.30 -12.61 12.63
CA SER A 359 3.03 -11.38 12.31
C SER A 359 2.65 -10.26 13.28
N THR A 360 3.31 -9.11 13.14
CA THR A 360 2.99 -7.89 13.90
C THR A 360 1.68 -7.22 13.46
N HIS A 361 0.93 -7.80 12.52
CA HIS A 361 -0.28 -7.23 11.91
C HIS A 361 -1.59 -7.55 12.64
N HIS A 362 -1.57 -7.92 13.92
CA HIS A 362 -2.77 -8.25 14.70
C HIS A 362 -3.87 -7.17 14.60
N ALA A 363 -3.51 -5.90 14.78
CA ALA A 363 -4.45 -4.77 14.75
C ALA A 363 -5.01 -4.48 13.35
N GLU A 364 -4.25 -4.76 12.31
CA GLU A 364 -4.71 -4.62 10.93
C GLU A 364 -5.65 -5.77 10.54
N GLY A 365 -5.28 -7.00 10.89
CA GLY A 365 -6.14 -8.18 10.73
C GLY A 365 -7.47 -8.02 11.45
N ALA A 366 -7.45 -7.62 12.73
CA ALA A 366 -8.66 -7.39 13.51
C ALA A 366 -9.58 -6.34 12.86
N ARG A 367 -9.03 -5.25 12.29
CA ARG A 367 -9.84 -4.26 11.57
C ARG A 367 -10.42 -4.79 10.27
N ALA A 368 -9.64 -5.53 9.50
CA ALA A 368 -10.12 -6.17 8.27
C ALA A 368 -11.28 -7.14 8.59
N PHE A 369 -11.17 -7.93 9.66
CA PHE A 369 -12.27 -8.79 10.12
C PHE A 369 -13.45 -8.00 10.64
N ARG A 370 -13.24 -6.92 11.41
CA ARG A 370 -14.34 -6.06 11.88
C ARG A 370 -15.15 -5.51 10.71
N TYR A 371 -14.47 -5.00 9.70
CA TYR A 371 -15.09 -4.49 8.47
C TYR A 371 -15.92 -5.58 7.77
N ALA A 372 -15.37 -6.79 7.64
CA ALA A 372 -16.08 -7.92 7.07
C ALA A 372 -17.31 -8.32 7.91
N ILE A 373 -17.19 -8.39 9.23
CA ILE A 373 -18.30 -8.73 10.15
C ILE A 373 -19.45 -7.74 9.99
N ASP A 374 -19.14 -6.44 9.96
CA ASP A 374 -20.16 -5.41 9.82
C ASP A 374 -20.91 -5.54 8.48
N ALA A 375 -20.21 -5.80 7.37
CA ALA A 375 -20.85 -6.06 6.10
C ALA A 375 -21.68 -7.37 6.10
N LEU A 376 -21.10 -8.47 6.61
CA LEU A 376 -21.73 -9.79 6.63
C LEU A 376 -23.01 -9.83 7.47
N ARG A 377 -23.07 -9.10 8.59
CA ARG A 377 -24.27 -8.96 9.42
C ARG A 377 -25.44 -8.28 8.68
N HIS A 378 -25.13 -7.38 7.75
CA HIS A 378 -26.12 -6.68 6.94
C HIS A 378 -26.36 -7.34 5.57
N GLY A 379 -25.62 -8.41 5.27
CA GLY A 379 -25.73 -9.18 4.04
C GLY A 379 -26.95 -10.12 4.00
N PRO A 380 -27.09 -10.90 2.91
CA PRO A 380 -28.07 -11.96 2.80
C PRO A 380 -28.06 -12.94 3.99
N ALA A 381 -29.25 -13.32 4.47
CA ALA A 381 -29.41 -14.28 5.57
C ALA A 381 -29.32 -15.74 5.10
N ASP A 382 -28.33 -16.08 4.27
CA ASP A 382 -28.08 -17.45 3.80
C ASP A 382 -26.97 -18.15 4.60
N ASP A 383 -26.86 -19.47 4.44
CA ASP A 383 -25.90 -20.29 5.20
C ASP A 383 -24.45 -19.90 4.91
N ALA A 384 -24.12 -19.45 3.70
CA ALA A 384 -22.75 -19.07 3.34
C ALA A 384 -22.30 -17.81 4.08
N HIS A 385 -23.17 -16.80 4.16
CA HIS A 385 -22.92 -15.57 4.92
C HIS A 385 -22.84 -15.84 6.42
N ARG A 386 -23.72 -16.69 6.94
CA ARG A 386 -23.71 -17.08 8.36
C ARG A 386 -22.39 -17.78 8.73
N ILE A 387 -21.94 -18.71 7.89
CA ILE A 387 -20.68 -19.42 8.06
C ILE A 387 -19.49 -18.45 7.99
N ALA A 388 -19.43 -17.58 6.97
CA ALA A 388 -18.38 -16.59 6.83
C ALA A 388 -18.34 -15.62 8.01
N CYS A 389 -19.50 -15.15 8.48
CA CYS A 389 -19.62 -14.26 9.62
C CYS A 389 -19.15 -14.93 10.91
N ALA A 390 -19.55 -16.18 11.15
CA ALA A 390 -19.09 -16.95 12.31
C ALA A 390 -17.56 -17.16 12.31
N SER A 391 -16.96 -17.48 11.16
CA SER A 391 -15.51 -17.60 11.04
C SER A 391 -14.80 -16.25 11.24
N ALA A 392 -15.33 -15.17 10.68
CA ALA A 392 -14.74 -13.83 10.85
C ALA A 392 -14.83 -13.36 12.31
N LEU A 393 -15.96 -13.60 13.01
CA LEU A 393 -16.14 -13.32 14.43
C LEU A 393 -15.14 -14.08 15.30
N GLU A 394 -14.92 -15.36 15.01
CA GLU A 394 -13.95 -16.18 15.75
C GLU A 394 -12.51 -15.68 15.54
N SER A 395 -12.12 -15.45 14.28
CA SER A 395 -10.79 -14.93 13.94
C SER A 395 -10.56 -13.54 14.55
N HIS A 396 -11.58 -12.68 14.51
CA HIS A 396 -11.57 -11.38 15.16
C HIS A 396 -11.41 -11.52 16.68
N ALA A 397 -12.22 -12.35 17.34
CA ALA A 397 -12.20 -12.54 18.79
C ALA A 397 -10.84 -13.04 19.28
N VAL A 398 -10.19 -13.95 18.54
CA VAL A 398 -8.84 -14.41 18.88
C VAL A 398 -7.80 -13.30 18.73
N LEU A 399 -7.85 -12.54 17.63
CA LEU A 399 -6.96 -11.39 17.46
C LEU A 399 -7.21 -10.31 18.54
N ASP A 400 -8.45 -10.11 18.97
CA ASP A 400 -8.80 -9.19 20.06
C ASP A 400 -8.26 -9.69 21.42
N ILE A 401 -8.24 -11.01 21.66
CA ILE A 401 -7.58 -11.61 22.84
C ILE A 401 -6.06 -11.33 22.80
N MET A 402 -5.43 -11.46 21.63
CA MET A 402 -3.99 -11.18 21.42
C MET A 402 -3.65 -9.70 21.56
N LEU A 403 -4.58 -8.82 21.16
CA LEU A 403 -4.51 -7.37 21.37
C LEU A 403 -4.97 -6.96 22.78
N GLY A 404 -5.40 -7.92 23.60
CA GLY A 404 -5.68 -7.73 25.01
C GLY A 404 -6.76 -6.70 25.28
N HIS A 405 -7.63 -6.51 24.30
CA HIS A 405 -8.80 -5.67 24.44
C HIS A 405 -9.71 -6.30 25.52
N ASP A 406 -10.04 -5.54 26.55
CA ASP A 406 -10.94 -5.97 27.64
C ASP A 406 -12.43 -5.90 27.21
N ARG A 407 -12.70 -6.24 25.95
CA ARG A 407 -14.06 -6.43 25.44
C ARG A 407 -14.52 -7.83 25.80
N ASP A 408 -15.83 -7.99 25.99
CA ASP A 408 -16.38 -9.31 26.21
C ASP A 408 -16.41 -10.10 24.89
N VAL A 409 -15.25 -10.64 24.48
CA VAL A 409 -15.10 -11.53 23.33
C VAL A 409 -16.03 -12.75 23.42
N ALA A 410 -16.54 -13.06 24.62
CA ALA A 410 -17.54 -14.10 24.81
C ALA A 410 -18.85 -13.77 24.07
N GLU A 411 -19.26 -12.50 23.97
CA GLU A 411 -20.47 -12.12 23.21
C GLU A 411 -20.29 -12.40 21.72
N GLU A 412 -19.15 -12.02 21.13
CA GLU A 412 -18.84 -12.29 19.72
C GLU A 412 -18.73 -13.79 19.43
N LEU A 413 -18.13 -14.56 20.33
CA LEU A 413 -18.01 -16.01 20.20
C LEU A 413 -19.36 -16.71 20.38
N LEU A 414 -20.23 -16.23 21.28
CA LEU A 414 -21.60 -16.72 21.43
C LEU A 414 -22.46 -16.41 20.21
N GLU A 415 -22.29 -15.23 19.61
CA GLU A 415 -22.92 -14.88 18.33
C GLU A 415 -22.42 -15.80 17.21
N SER A 416 -21.11 -16.03 17.11
CA SER A 416 -20.52 -16.98 16.15
C SER A 416 -21.14 -18.37 16.31
N ILE A 417 -21.21 -18.90 17.53
CA ILE A 417 -21.88 -20.19 17.82
C ILE A 417 -23.35 -20.17 17.40
N ALA A 418 -24.10 -19.12 17.72
CA ALA A 418 -25.51 -19.00 17.38
C ALA A 418 -25.75 -18.99 15.86
N LEU A 419 -24.84 -18.40 15.08
CA LEU A 419 -24.93 -18.34 13.62
C LEU A 419 -24.78 -19.71 12.95
N VAL A 420 -24.04 -20.65 13.53
CA VAL A 420 -23.72 -21.94 12.88
C VAL A 420 -24.23 -23.19 13.61
N ARG A 421 -24.78 -23.06 14.83
CA ARG A 421 -25.18 -24.21 15.67
C ARG A 421 -26.21 -25.15 15.03
N ASP A 422 -27.13 -24.61 14.24
CA ASP A 422 -28.17 -25.35 13.52
C ASP A 422 -27.74 -25.82 12.12
N LEU A 423 -26.51 -25.51 11.69
CA LEU A 423 -26.01 -25.81 10.34
C LEU A 423 -25.11 -27.07 10.35
N PRO A 424 -25.55 -28.20 9.74
CA PRO A 424 -24.75 -29.42 9.68
C PRO A 424 -23.46 -29.28 8.86
N THR A 425 -23.42 -28.34 7.92
CA THR A 425 -22.26 -28.04 7.07
C THR A 425 -21.18 -27.23 7.78
N ALA A 426 -21.50 -26.64 8.94
CA ALA A 426 -20.66 -25.69 9.66
C ALA A 426 -20.06 -26.28 10.95
N ARG A 427 -19.96 -27.62 11.05
CA ARG A 427 -19.47 -28.31 12.25
C ARG A 427 -18.06 -27.89 12.64
N ARG A 428 -17.21 -27.61 11.65
CA ARG A 428 -15.84 -27.13 11.85
C ARG A 428 -15.83 -25.73 12.49
N GLU A 429 -16.64 -24.82 11.97
CA GLU A 429 -16.77 -23.45 12.45
C GLU A 429 -17.35 -23.43 13.86
N LEU A 430 -18.34 -24.29 14.13
CA LEU A 430 -18.90 -24.49 15.45
C LEU A 430 -17.85 -24.98 16.45
N ALA A 431 -17.03 -25.97 16.08
CA ALA A 431 -15.95 -26.47 16.92
C ALA A 431 -14.89 -25.38 17.22
N SER A 432 -14.52 -24.59 16.21
CA SER A 432 -13.58 -23.46 16.36
C SER A 432 -14.13 -22.41 17.32
N ALA A 433 -15.39 -21.99 17.14
CA ALA A 433 -16.02 -20.97 17.97
C ALA A 433 -16.18 -21.42 19.43
N ILE A 434 -16.55 -22.68 19.68
CA ILE A 434 -16.59 -23.28 21.02
C ILE A 434 -15.19 -23.34 21.64
N GLY A 435 -14.17 -23.71 20.86
CA GLY A 435 -12.77 -23.69 21.29
C GLY A 435 -12.28 -22.30 21.67
N GLY A 436 -12.60 -21.28 20.87
CA GLY A 436 -12.33 -19.88 21.18
C GLY A 436 -13.01 -19.42 22.47
N LEU A 437 -14.28 -19.81 22.69
CA LEU A 437 -15.01 -19.49 23.91
C LEU A 437 -14.39 -20.18 25.13
N ALA A 438 -14.01 -21.46 24.99
CA ALA A 438 -13.30 -22.19 26.02
C ALA A 438 -11.99 -21.50 26.43
N TRP A 439 -11.26 -20.98 25.45
CA TRP A 439 -10.01 -20.28 25.70
C TRP A 439 -10.21 -18.91 26.38
N SER A 440 -11.20 -18.13 25.94
CA SER A 440 -11.58 -16.89 26.63
C SER A 440 -11.93 -17.14 28.11
N LYS A 441 -12.72 -18.18 28.38
CA LYS A 441 -13.10 -18.62 29.73
C LYS A 441 -11.89 -19.09 30.54
N HIS A 442 -10.96 -19.78 29.91
CA HIS A 442 -9.72 -20.21 30.55
C HIS A 442 -8.86 -19.01 31.00
N ILE A 443 -8.71 -17.99 30.15
CA ILE A 443 -7.96 -16.76 30.47
C ILE A 443 -8.62 -15.98 31.63
N LYS A 444 -9.95 -16.00 31.73
CA LYS A 444 -10.72 -15.43 32.85
C LYS A 444 -10.70 -16.29 34.14
N LEU A 445 -9.94 -17.39 34.17
CA LEU A 445 -9.83 -18.35 35.29
C LEU A 445 -11.12 -19.14 35.60
N GLU A 446 -12.08 -19.18 34.67
CA GLU A 446 -13.35 -19.92 34.78
C GLU A 446 -13.16 -21.40 34.37
N SER A 447 -12.30 -22.10 35.11
CA SER A 447 -11.69 -23.37 34.69
C SER A 447 -12.68 -24.53 34.47
N ALA A 448 -13.80 -24.55 35.19
CA ALA A 448 -14.81 -25.60 35.06
C ALA A 448 -15.63 -25.46 33.76
N GLU A 449 -16.02 -24.24 33.41
CA GLU A 449 -16.73 -23.93 32.17
C GLU A 449 -15.82 -24.12 30.96
N ALA A 450 -14.59 -23.63 31.04
CA ALA A 450 -13.59 -23.82 29.99
C ALA A 450 -13.35 -25.30 29.66
N LYS A 451 -13.22 -26.15 30.69
CA LYS A 451 -13.01 -27.60 30.49
C LYS A 451 -14.19 -28.27 29.78
N ALA A 452 -15.43 -27.91 30.13
CA ALA A 452 -16.62 -28.46 29.47
C ALA A 452 -16.66 -28.08 27.99
N LEU A 453 -16.39 -26.81 27.68
CA LEU A 453 -16.36 -26.32 26.29
C LEU A 453 -15.22 -26.94 25.47
N PHE A 454 -14.03 -27.14 26.04
CA PHE A 454 -12.95 -27.84 25.35
C PHE A 454 -13.29 -29.29 25.00
N LEU A 455 -14.03 -29.99 25.87
CA LEU A 455 -14.49 -31.35 25.60
C LEU A 455 -15.52 -31.36 24.46
N GLU A 456 -16.47 -30.43 24.47
CA GLU A 456 -17.48 -30.29 23.40
C GLU A 456 -16.80 -29.99 22.04
N ALA A 457 -15.84 -29.06 22.00
CA ALA A 457 -15.07 -28.78 20.79
C ALA A 457 -14.26 -30.00 20.31
N ALA A 458 -13.66 -30.76 21.24
CA ALA A 458 -12.90 -31.95 20.90
C ALA A 458 -13.79 -33.07 20.33
N GLU A 459 -15.00 -33.27 20.87
CA GLU A 459 -15.98 -34.21 20.34
C GLU A 459 -16.39 -33.83 18.91
N LEU A 460 -16.66 -32.55 18.65
CA LEU A 460 -16.97 -32.07 17.30
C LEU A 460 -15.80 -32.25 16.33
N ASN A 461 -14.55 -32.01 16.78
CA ASN A 461 -13.35 -32.24 15.96
C ASN A 461 -13.15 -33.73 15.63
N GLN A 462 -13.48 -34.64 16.55
CA GLN A 462 -13.48 -36.09 16.29
C GLN A 462 -14.52 -36.48 15.22
N GLU A 463 -15.71 -35.88 15.24
CA GLU A 463 -16.77 -36.14 14.26
C GLU A 463 -16.36 -35.74 12.83
N ILE A 464 -15.59 -34.65 12.68
CA ILE A 464 -15.17 -34.12 11.37
C ILE A 464 -13.85 -34.70 10.85
N GLY A 465 -13.10 -35.45 11.67
CA GLY A 465 -11.83 -36.06 11.28
C GLY A 465 -10.65 -35.09 11.17
N ASP A 466 -10.73 -33.93 11.83
CA ASP A 466 -9.68 -32.89 11.87
C ASP A 466 -8.84 -33.13 13.14
N PHE A 467 -7.80 -33.98 13.04
CA PHE A 467 -6.88 -34.32 14.14
C PHE A 467 -5.41 -34.23 13.73
#